data_AF-A0A644Z6H7-F1
#
_entry.id   AF-A0A644Z6H7-F1
#
_cell.length_a   1.000
_cell.length_b   1.000
_cell.length_c   1.000
_cell.angle_alpha   90.00
_cell.angle_beta   90.00
_cell.angle_gamma   90.00
#
_symmetry.space_group_name_H-M   'P 1'
#
loop_
_entity.id
_entity.type
_entity.pdbx_description
1 polymer ?
#
loop_
_entity_poly.entity_id
_entity_poly.type
_entity_poly.pdbx_seq_one_letter_code
_entity_poly.pdbx_strand_id
1 'polypeptide(L)'
;MKAAIAASTDILRAIFKLKNTVSLGRVILKFDSDLNADLMISIDPVCIRRHAKAPPPSLVSDFTVELIGNGVPVARKVVQGSCIRCAVVSFPAVPCDTVRITLEKTWGASTFRMFEARMYAAEA
;
A
#
# COMPACT_ATOMS: atom_id res chain seq x y z
N MET A 1 -16.07 8.29 -32.47
CA MET A 1 -16.05 8.17 -31.00
C MET A 1 -15.00 7.14 -30.61
N LYS A 2 -13.84 7.57 -30.11
CA LYS A 2 -12.80 6.65 -29.60
C LYS A 2 -13.08 6.39 -28.13
N ALA A 3 -13.71 5.27 -27.81
CA ALA A 3 -13.73 4.74 -26.44
C ALA A 3 -12.47 3.87 -26.29
N ALA A 4 -11.39 4.46 -25.78
CA ALA A 4 -10.25 3.70 -25.28
C ALA A 4 -10.53 3.39 -23.80
N ILE A 5 -11.15 2.26 -23.51
CA ILE A 5 -11.15 1.71 -22.15
C ILE A 5 -9.89 0.86 -22.05
N ALA A 6 -8.78 1.51 -21.74
CA ALA A 6 -7.52 0.84 -21.41
C ALA A 6 -7.17 1.17 -19.97
N ALA A 7 -7.61 0.34 -19.03
CA ALA A 7 -7.07 0.27 -17.67
C ALA A 7 -7.50 -1.05 -17.01
N SER A 8 -7.01 -2.19 -17.51
CA SER A 8 -6.90 -3.36 -16.62
C SER A 8 -5.65 -3.17 -15.78
N THR A 9 -5.75 -2.33 -14.76
CA THR A 9 -4.79 -2.32 -13.65
C THR A 9 -5.35 -3.30 -12.64
N ASP A 10 -4.85 -4.54 -12.66
CA ASP A 10 -5.36 -5.62 -11.82
C ASP A 10 -5.22 -5.24 -10.34
N ILE A 11 -6.31 -4.78 -9.74
CA ILE A 11 -6.35 -4.39 -8.32
C ILE A 11 -5.97 -5.60 -7.46
N LEU A 12 -4.94 -5.45 -6.63
CA LEU A 12 -4.58 -6.50 -5.67
C LEU A 12 -5.41 -6.33 -4.40
N ARG A 13 -6.08 -7.41 -3.97
CA ARG A 13 -6.82 -7.45 -2.71
C ARG A 13 -6.21 -8.49 -1.77
N ALA A 14 -5.75 -8.04 -0.62
CA ALA A 14 -5.28 -8.88 0.47
C ALA A 14 -6.29 -8.84 1.63
N ILE A 15 -6.69 -10.01 2.11
CA ILE A 15 -7.67 -10.17 3.19
C ILE A 15 -7.00 -10.92 4.34
N PHE A 16 -7.01 -10.30 5.52
CA PHE A 16 -6.44 -10.84 6.74
C PHE A 16 -7.54 -11.08 7.76
N LYS A 17 -7.76 -12.34 8.12
CA LYS A 17 -8.69 -12.72 9.18
C LYS A 17 -7.95 -12.78 10.52
N LEU A 18 -8.46 -12.08 11.51
CA LEU A 18 -7.97 -12.11 12.88
C LEU A 18 -8.56 -13.34 13.59
N LYS A 19 -7.82 -13.88 14.57
CA LYS A 19 -8.30 -15.04 15.34
C LYS A 19 -9.53 -14.71 16.18
N ASN A 20 -9.55 -13.51 16.74
CA ASN A 20 -10.62 -12.97 17.57
C ASN A 20 -10.97 -11.57 17.07
N THR A 21 -12.16 -11.09 17.43
CA THR A 21 -12.51 -9.68 17.25
C THR A 21 -11.62 -8.82 18.15
N VAL A 22 -10.92 -7.86 17.55
CA VAL A 22 -9.98 -6.97 18.25
C VAL A 22 -10.31 -5.53 17.87
N SER A 23 -10.20 -4.62 18.85
CA SER A 23 -10.24 -3.18 18.57
C SER A 23 -8.92 -2.76 17.94
N LEU A 24 -8.89 -2.57 16.62
CA LEU A 24 -7.68 -2.15 15.91
C LEU A 24 -7.58 -0.62 15.88
N GLY A 25 -6.37 -0.11 16.14
CA GLY A 25 -6.07 1.32 16.08
C GLY A 25 -5.08 1.68 14.98
N ARG A 26 -4.23 0.74 14.54
CA ARG A 26 -3.17 1.03 13.58
C ARG A 26 -2.87 -0.14 12.66
N VAL A 27 -2.70 0.15 11.37
CA VAL A 27 -2.20 -0.76 10.34
C VAL A 27 -0.96 -0.15 9.70
N ILE A 28 0.15 -0.88 9.71
CA ILE A 28 1.41 -0.47 9.08
C ILE A 28 1.65 -1.33 7.85
N LEU A 29 1.82 -0.69 6.70
CA LEU A 29 2.11 -1.35 5.43
C LEU A 29 3.51 -0.96 4.97
N LYS A 30 4.29 -1.94 4.52
CA LYS A 30 5.57 -1.67 3.87
C LYS A 30 5.53 -2.12 2.41
N PHE A 31 5.75 -1.16 1.53
CA PHE A 31 5.78 -1.35 0.09
C PHE A 31 7.21 -1.51 -0.40
N ASP A 32 7.38 -2.42 -1.36
CA ASP A 32 8.64 -2.47 -2.10
C ASP A 32 8.75 -1.21 -2.95
N SER A 33 9.98 -0.74 -3.09
CA SER A 33 10.30 0.51 -3.77
C SER A 33 11.71 0.41 -4.36
N ASP A 34 12.02 -0.79 -4.84
CA ASP A 34 13.26 -1.18 -5.49
C ASP A 34 14.49 -0.94 -4.61
N LEU A 35 14.39 -1.25 -3.31
CA LEU A 35 15.55 -1.17 -2.39
C LEU A 35 16.65 -2.16 -2.74
N ASN A 36 16.35 -3.13 -3.60
CA ASN A 36 17.27 -4.08 -4.19
C ASN A 36 17.84 -3.63 -5.54
N ALA A 37 17.49 -2.44 -6.05
CA ALA A 37 18.09 -1.93 -7.27
C ALA A 37 19.56 -1.56 -7.04
N ASP A 38 20.43 -1.94 -7.97
CA ASP A 38 21.83 -1.56 -7.94
C ASP A 38 21.99 -0.04 -8.09
N LEU A 39 22.27 0.63 -6.98
CA LEU A 39 22.58 2.05 -6.93
C LEU A 39 24.10 2.22 -6.78
N MET A 40 24.78 2.50 -7.89
CA MET A 40 26.19 2.87 -7.87
C MET A 40 26.34 4.35 -7.55
N ILE A 41 27.01 4.67 -6.44
CA ILE A 41 27.41 6.06 -6.13
C ILE A 41 28.49 6.47 -7.14
N SER A 42 28.25 7.53 -7.90
CA SER A 42 29.18 8.02 -8.91
C SER A 42 29.00 9.53 -9.12
N ILE A 43 30.08 10.21 -9.48
CA ILE A 43 30.07 11.62 -9.92
C ILE A 43 29.87 11.75 -11.43
N ASP A 44 29.93 10.64 -12.19
CA ASP A 44 29.69 10.63 -13.62
C ASP A 44 28.20 10.94 -13.92
N PRO A 45 27.90 12.02 -14.67
CA PRO A 45 26.53 12.38 -15.03
C PRO A 45 25.77 11.28 -15.76
N VAL A 46 26.44 10.42 -16.53
CA VAL A 46 25.80 9.29 -17.23
C VAL A 46 25.33 8.23 -16.23
N CYS A 47 26.13 7.95 -15.20
CA CYS A 47 25.75 7.05 -14.11
C CYS A 47 24.61 7.64 -13.26
N ILE A 48 24.68 8.92 -12.91
CA ILE A 48 23.63 9.60 -12.13
C ILE A 48 22.29 9.58 -12.88
N ARG A 49 22.27 9.81 -14.19
CA ARG A 49 21.05 9.77 -15.01
C ARG A 49 20.34 8.41 -15.03
N ARG A 50 21.05 7.32 -14.69
CA ARG A 50 20.47 5.96 -14.61
C ARG A 50 19.76 5.71 -13.29
N HIS A 51 20.00 6.51 -12.25
CA HIS A 51 19.30 6.38 -10.98
C HIS A 51 17.80 6.63 -11.21
N ALA A 52 16.95 5.77 -10.67
CA ALA A 52 15.50 5.87 -10.87
C ALA A 52 14.99 7.23 -10.38
N LYS A 53 14.13 7.87 -11.17
CA LYS A 53 13.45 9.09 -10.75
C LYS A 53 12.54 8.78 -9.55
N ALA A 54 12.58 9.64 -8.54
CA ALA A 54 11.64 9.56 -7.44
C ALA A 54 10.27 10.09 -7.86
N PRO A 55 9.16 9.47 -7.43
CA PRO A 55 9.09 8.22 -6.67
C PRO A 55 9.38 6.98 -7.55
N PRO A 56 9.93 5.88 -6.97
CA PRO A 56 10.20 4.66 -7.73
C PRO A 56 8.93 4.13 -8.41
N PRO A 57 8.97 3.69 -9.68
CA PRO A 57 7.80 3.21 -10.41
C PRO A 57 7.05 2.06 -9.72
N SER A 58 7.76 1.19 -9.00
CA SER A 58 7.17 0.06 -8.26
C SER A 58 6.43 0.44 -6.98
N LEU A 59 6.66 1.66 -6.47
CA LEU A 59 6.05 2.09 -5.22
C LEU A 59 4.54 2.28 -5.41
N VAL A 60 3.78 1.70 -4.49
CA VAL A 60 2.32 1.86 -4.42
C VAL A 60 1.98 3.31 -4.07
N SER A 61 1.16 3.94 -4.91
CA SER A 61 0.70 5.32 -4.75
C SER A 61 -0.70 5.39 -4.17
N ASP A 62 -1.61 4.53 -4.63
CA ASP A 62 -3.01 4.53 -4.22
C ASP A 62 -3.36 3.18 -3.61
N PHE A 63 -3.88 3.21 -2.38
CA PHE A 63 -4.36 2.02 -1.67
C PHE A 63 -5.50 2.38 -0.70
N THR A 64 -6.37 1.40 -0.45
CA THR A 64 -7.42 1.46 0.57
C THR A 64 -7.19 0.43 1.66
N VAL A 65 -7.38 0.82 2.91
CA VAL A 65 -7.44 -0.08 4.07
C VAL A 65 -8.83 -0.01 4.69
N GLU A 66 -9.46 -1.17 4.84
CA GLU A 66 -10.77 -1.33 5.46
C GLU A 66 -10.69 -2.29 6.65
N LEU A 67 -11.32 -1.88 7.74
CA LEU A 67 -11.58 -2.73 8.90
C LEU A 67 -13.01 -3.24 8.78
N ILE A 68 -13.20 -4.54 8.94
CA ILE A 68 -14.47 -5.23 8.74
C ILE A 68 -14.81 -6.00 10.02
N GLY A 69 -16.03 -5.82 10.52
CA GLY A 69 -16.59 -6.56 11.64
C GLY A 69 -17.88 -7.25 11.22
N ASN A 70 -17.97 -8.56 11.45
CA ASN A 70 -19.10 -9.41 11.06
C ASN A 70 -19.51 -9.24 9.59
N GLY A 71 -18.52 -9.11 8.70
CA GLY A 71 -18.73 -8.94 7.25
C GLY A 71 -19.09 -7.52 6.80
N VAL A 72 -19.22 -6.56 7.71
CA VAL A 72 -19.56 -5.15 7.40
C VAL A 72 -18.32 -4.26 7.57
N PRO A 73 -17.97 -3.41 6.60
CA PRO A 73 -16.92 -2.40 6.79
C PRO A 73 -17.28 -1.44 7.92
N VAL A 74 -16.49 -1.44 8.99
CA VAL A 74 -16.67 -0.57 10.17
C VAL A 74 -15.77 0.66 10.13
N ALA A 75 -14.66 0.60 9.38
CA ALA A 75 -13.83 1.76 9.10
C ALA A 75 -13.11 1.62 7.76
N ARG A 76 -12.81 2.77 7.12
CA ARG A 76 -12.15 2.82 5.83
C ARG A 76 -11.22 4.02 5.74
N LYS A 77 -10.03 3.81 5.18
CA LYS A 77 -9.10 4.87 4.80
C LYS A 77 -8.63 4.65 3.37
N VAL A 78 -8.77 5.69 2.56
CA VAL A 78 -8.29 5.76 1.18
C VAL A 78 -7.08 6.67 1.17
N VAL A 79 -6.00 6.20 0.58
CA VAL A 79 -4.75 6.94 0.40
C VAL A 79 -4.49 7.05 -1.10
N GLN A 80 -4.15 8.25 -1.57
CA GLN A 80 -3.89 8.53 -2.98
C GLN A 80 -2.61 9.36 -3.11
N GLY A 81 -1.85 9.13 -4.18
CA GLY A 81 -0.62 9.86 -4.48
C GLY A 81 0.46 9.73 -3.41
N SER A 82 0.50 8.61 -2.68
CA SER A 82 1.50 8.37 -1.64
C SER A 82 2.89 8.16 -2.25
N CYS A 83 3.88 8.86 -1.71
CA CYS A 83 5.30 8.61 -1.96
C CYS A 83 5.98 7.90 -0.78
N ILE A 84 5.18 7.38 0.18
CA ILE A 84 5.66 6.82 1.44
C ILE A 84 5.86 5.30 1.30
N ARG A 85 7.07 4.83 1.62
CA ARG A 85 7.44 3.39 1.59
C ARG A 85 6.84 2.61 2.77
N CYS A 86 6.75 3.25 3.94
CA CYS A 86 6.17 2.69 5.16
C CYS A 86 4.91 3.48 5.55
N ALA A 87 3.76 3.03 5.09
CA ALA A 87 2.50 3.71 5.34
C ALA A 87 1.93 3.31 6.70
N VAL A 88 1.70 4.29 7.57
CA VAL A 88 1.02 4.11 8.86
C VAL A 88 -0.41 4.62 8.73
N VAL A 89 -1.37 3.71 8.74
CA VAL A 89 -2.80 4.02 8.68
C VAL A 89 -3.38 3.89 10.08
N SER A 90 -3.86 5.01 10.63
CA SER A 90 -4.48 5.05 11.95
C SER A 90 -6.00 5.10 11.84
N PHE A 91 -6.67 4.42 12.77
CA PHE A 91 -8.11 4.36 12.90
C PHE A 91 -8.51 4.73 14.33
N PRO A 92 -9.72 5.29 14.55
CA PRO A 92 -10.35 5.21 15.86
C PRO A 92 -10.41 3.75 16.30
N ALA A 93 -10.26 3.48 17.59
CA ALA A 93 -10.33 2.13 18.13
C ALA A 93 -11.70 1.49 17.81
N VAL A 94 -11.73 0.60 16.81
CA VAL A 94 -12.97 -0.05 16.35
C VAL A 94 -12.84 -1.58 16.37
N PRO A 95 -13.82 -2.30 16.94
CA PRO A 95 -13.85 -3.76 16.89
C PRO A 95 -13.97 -4.26 15.45
N CYS A 96 -13.06 -5.14 15.05
CA CYS A 96 -13.09 -5.80 13.74
C CYS A 96 -12.50 -7.21 13.83
N ASP A 97 -12.87 -8.07 12.88
CA ASP A 97 -12.36 -9.43 12.73
C ASP A 97 -11.55 -9.61 11.45
N THR A 98 -11.67 -8.68 10.51
CA THR A 98 -11.05 -8.78 9.19
C THR A 98 -10.47 -7.44 8.77
N VAL A 99 -9.25 -7.47 8.23
CA VAL A 99 -8.62 -6.31 7.58
C VAL A 99 -8.50 -6.58 6.09
N ARG A 100 -9.04 -5.68 5.28
CA ARG A 100 -8.92 -5.73 3.81
C ARG A 100 -8.03 -4.59 3.34
N ILE A 101 -7.00 -4.95 2.59
CA ILE A 101 -6.08 -4.00 1.95
C ILE A 101 -6.26 -4.15 0.45
N THR A 102 -6.54 -3.05 -0.23
CA THR A 102 -6.73 -2.98 -1.68
C THR A 102 -5.66 -2.06 -2.24
N LEU A 103 -4.81 -2.57 -3.13
CA LEU A 103 -3.78 -1.78 -3.81
C LEU A 103 -4.30 -1.43 -5.20
N GLU A 104 -4.44 -0.14 -5.50
CA GLU A 104 -5.10 0.33 -6.72
C GLU A 104 -4.13 0.87 -7.76
N LYS A 105 -3.03 1.51 -7.33
CA LYS A 105 -2.10 2.15 -8.26
C LYS A 105 -0.66 2.16 -7.75
N THR A 106 0.28 2.10 -8.69
CA THR A 106 1.71 2.38 -8.45
C THR A 106 2.14 3.62 -9.25
N TRP A 107 3.36 4.11 -9.03
CA TRP A 107 3.89 5.24 -9.80
C TRP A 107 4.29 4.91 -11.25
N GLY A 108 4.24 3.64 -11.67
CA GLY A 108 4.51 3.25 -13.05
C GLY A 108 4.71 1.76 -13.31
N ALA A 109 4.65 0.90 -12.29
CA ALA A 109 4.74 -0.55 -12.44
C ALA A 109 3.36 -1.22 -12.66
N SER A 110 3.34 -2.28 -13.45
CA SER A 110 2.15 -3.10 -13.68
C SER A 110 1.86 -4.11 -12.55
N THR A 111 2.76 -4.24 -11.58
CA THR A 111 2.64 -5.20 -10.48
C THR A 111 2.69 -4.49 -9.13
N PHE A 112 1.98 -5.04 -8.16
CA PHE A 112 1.98 -4.56 -6.78
C PHE A 112 2.93 -5.38 -5.92
N ARG A 113 3.67 -4.70 -5.04
CA ARG A 113 4.58 -5.35 -4.10
C ARG A 113 4.45 -4.75 -2.71
N MET A 114 3.98 -5.58 -1.78
CA MET A 114 3.87 -5.29 -0.36
C MET A 114 4.48 -6.46 0.39
N PHE A 115 5.54 -6.22 1.18
CA PHE A 115 6.26 -7.30 1.85
C PHE A 115 5.87 -7.46 3.32
N GLU A 116 5.20 -6.46 3.90
CA GLU A 116 4.77 -6.53 5.29
C GLU A 116 3.46 -5.77 5.51
N ALA A 117 2.55 -6.39 6.26
CA ALA A 117 1.40 -5.74 6.87
C ALA A 117 1.40 -6.09 8.36
N ARG A 118 1.43 -5.07 9.23
CA ARG A 118 1.32 -5.22 10.68
C ARG A 118 0.05 -4.55 11.17
N MET A 119 -0.65 -5.21 12.08
CA MET A 119 -1.88 -4.70 12.67
C MET A 119 -1.67 -4.62 14.18
N TYR A 120 -2.01 -3.48 14.76
CA TYR A 120 -1.87 -3.21 16.17
C TYR A 120 -3.23 -2.87 16.76
N ALA A 121 -3.55 -3.54 17.88
CA ALA A 121 -4.69 -3.16 18.70
C ALA A 121 -4.55 -1.71 19.16
N ALA A 122 -5.67 -1.04 19.37
CA ALA A 122 -5.66 0.26 20.04
C ALA A 122 -5.11 0.09 21.46
N GLU A 123 -4.30 1.05 21.91
CA GLU A 123 -3.95 1.15 23.33
C GLU A 123 -5.23 1.50 24.10
N ALA A 124 -5.44 0.80 25.22
CA ALA A 124 -6.58 0.98 26.11
C ALA A 124 -6.46 2.26 26.95
#